data_AF-A0A8C2AFN9-F1
#
_entry.id   AF-A0A8C2AFN9-F1
#
_cell.length_a   1.000
_cell.length_b   1.000
_cell.length_c   1.000
_cell.angle_alpha   90.00
_cell.angle_beta   90.00
_cell.angle_gamma   90.00
#
_symmetry.space_group_name_H-M   'P 1'
#
loop_
_entity.id
_entity.type
_entity.pdbx_description
1 polymer ?
#
loop_
_entity_poly.entity_id
_entity_poly.type
_entity_poly.pdbx_seq_one_letter_code
_entity_poly.pdbx_strand_id
1 'polypeptide(L)'
;GLSFHSLRVYGDVQRVKILFNKKDSALIQMADMNQAQLAMSHLNGQKMYSKIIRVTMSKHQTVQLPRDGLDDQGLTKDFTNSPLHRFKKPGSKNFQNIFPPSATLHLSNIPQDITEEDLRVLFSNSGGTVKGFKFFQDHKMALIQMTTIEEAIQCLIDLHNYNTGNNHHLKVSFSKSTI
;
A
#
# COMPACT_ATOMS: atom_id res chain seq x y z
N GLY A 1 -10.20 -1.36 -11.49
CA GLY A 1 -9.00 -0.69 -12.06
C GLY A 1 -7.81 -1.04 -11.19
N LEU A 2 -6.62 -1.20 -11.75
CA LEU A 2 -5.39 -1.46 -10.96
C LEU A 2 -5.20 -0.37 -9.91
N SER A 3 -5.33 -0.71 -8.64
CA SER A 3 -5.13 0.25 -7.55
C SER A 3 -3.64 0.42 -7.28
N PHE A 4 -3.06 1.45 -7.90
CA PHE A 4 -1.65 1.85 -7.74
C PHE A 4 -1.23 2.20 -6.30
N HIS A 5 -2.21 2.27 -5.40
CA HIS A 5 -2.00 2.44 -3.98
C HIS A 5 -1.17 1.30 -3.35
N SER A 6 -1.21 0.07 -3.90
CA SER A 6 -0.41 -1.07 -3.41
C SER A 6 1.10 -0.83 -3.46
N LEU A 7 1.56 -0.05 -4.45
CA LEU A 7 2.98 0.22 -4.65
C LEU A 7 3.53 1.25 -3.68
N ARG A 8 2.66 2.09 -3.12
CA ARG A 8 3.02 3.12 -2.14
C ARG A 8 3.48 2.52 -0.80
N VAL A 9 3.21 1.23 -0.60
CA VAL A 9 3.69 0.44 0.54
C VAL A 9 5.19 0.17 0.42
N TYR A 10 5.69 0.01 -0.81
CA TYR A 10 7.05 -0.39 -1.11
C TYR A 10 7.97 0.76 -1.55
N GLY A 11 7.40 1.96 -1.73
CA GLY A 11 8.16 3.16 -2.01
C GLY A 11 7.29 4.39 -2.28
N ASP A 12 7.93 5.55 -2.33
CA ASP A 12 7.34 6.82 -2.69
C ASP A 12 7.16 6.89 -4.22
N VAL A 13 5.92 6.68 -4.66
CA VAL A 13 5.52 6.79 -6.06
C VAL A 13 5.53 8.26 -6.47
N GLN A 14 6.34 8.62 -7.46
CA GLN A 14 6.39 9.96 -8.04
C GLN A 14 5.31 10.18 -9.08
N ARG A 15 5.13 9.22 -10.00
CA ARG A 15 4.19 9.35 -11.12
C ARG A 15 3.61 8.01 -11.52
N VAL A 16 2.36 8.02 -11.96
CA VAL A 16 1.67 6.85 -12.52
C VAL A 16 1.11 7.23 -13.86
N LYS A 17 1.25 6.35 -14.86
CA LYS A 17 0.64 6.50 -16.18
C LYS A 17 0.04 5.18 -16.63
N ILE A 18 -1.29 5.12 -16.74
CA ILE A 18 -2.00 4.01 -17.38
C ILE A 18 -1.82 4.14 -18.89
N LEU A 19 -1.46 3.05 -19.57
CA LEU A 19 -1.26 3.09 -21.01
C LEU A 19 -2.61 3.13 -21.74
N PHE A 20 -2.82 4.16 -22.57
CA PHE A 20 -4.06 4.35 -23.31
C PHE A 20 -4.44 3.14 -24.18
N ASN A 21 -3.47 2.64 -24.97
CA ASN A 21 -3.64 1.49 -25.86
C ASN A 21 -3.64 0.14 -25.13
N LYS A 22 -3.31 0.13 -23.83
CA LYS A 22 -3.13 -1.09 -23.03
C LYS A 22 -3.52 -0.83 -21.57
N LYS A 23 -4.84 -0.69 -21.33
CA LYS A 23 -5.41 -0.27 -20.04
C LYS A 23 -5.18 -1.24 -18.86
N ASP A 24 -4.68 -2.44 -19.14
CA ASP A 24 -4.22 -3.42 -18.15
C ASP A 24 -2.73 -3.24 -17.78
N SER A 25 -2.05 -2.25 -18.36
CA SER A 25 -0.64 -1.94 -18.12
C SER A 25 -0.46 -0.48 -17.71
N ALA A 26 0.56 -0.24 -16.89
CA ALA A 26 0.91 1.10 -16.42
C ALA A 26 2.42 1.26 -16.24
N LEU A 27 2.87 2.50 -16.35
CA LEU A 27 4.22 2.92 -15.97
C LEU A 27 4.17 3.63 -14.63
N ILE A 28 5.12 3.32 -13.77
CA ILE A 28 5.15 3.78 -12.39
C ILE A 28 6.57 4.22 -12.10
N GLN A 29 6.73 5.51 -11.83
CA GLN A 29 8.00 6.09 -11.46
C GLN A 29 8.09 6.13 -9.94
N MET A 30 9.05 5.39 -9.38
CA MET A 30 9.38 5.45 -7.96
C MET A 30 10.38 6.59 -7.70
N ALA A 31 10.55 6.96 -6.43
CA ALA A 31 11.49 8.01 -6.03
C ALA A 31 12.94 7.68 -6.40
N ASP A 32 13.33 6.40 -6.30
CA ASP A 32 14.67 5.92 -6.66
C ASP A 32 14.65 4.47 -7.16
N MET A 33 15.80 4.01 -7.66
CA MET A 33 15.99 2.66 -8.21
C MET A 33 15.83 1.56 -7.16
N ASN A 34 16.27 1.79 -5.91
CA ASN A 34 16.21 0.79 -4.85
C ASN A 34 14.74 0.51 -4.48
N GLN A 35 13.93 1.55 -4.36
CA GLN A 35 12.49 1.44 -4.13
C GLN A 35 11.77 0.74 -5.29
N ALA A 36 12.17 1.02 -6.53
CA ALA A 36 11.64 0.31 -7.69
C ALA A 36 11.97 -1.19 -7.67
N GLN A 37 13.22 -1.54 -7.36
CA GLN A 37 13.64 -2.95 -7.24
C GLN A 37 12.91 -3.67 -6.10
N LEU A 38 12.75 -3.00 -4.96
CA LEU A 38 12.04 -3.55 -3.80
C LEU A 38 10.54 -3.77 -4.07
N ALA A 39 9.89 -2.80 -4.70
CA ALA A 39 8.50 -2.95 -5.12
C ALA A 39 8.37 -4.12 -6.12
N MET A 40 9.29 -4.24 -7.07
CA MET A 40 9.30 -5.34 -8.04
C MET A 40 9.51 -6.70 -7.38
N SER A 41 10.47 -6.84 -6.45
CA SER A 41 10.79 -8.12 -5.80
C SER A 41 9.63 -8.64 -4.94
N HIS A 42 8.82 -7.74 -4.38
CA HIS A 42 7.68 -8.12 -3.55
C HIS A 42 6.36 -8.27 -4.30
N LEU A 43 6.14 -7.48 -5.36
CA LEU A 43 4.86 -7.43 -6.06
C LEU A 43 4.80 -8.27 -7.33
N ASN A 44 5.93 -8.57 -7.98
CA ASN A 44 5.91 -9.38 -9.19
C ASN A 44 5.39 -10.80 -8.88
N GLY A 45 4.36 -11.24 -9.62
CA GLY A 45 3.73 -12.54 -9.41
C GLY A 45 2.66 -12.56 -8.32
N GLN A 46 2.42 -11.45 -7.62
CA GLN A 46 1.34 -11.38 -6.64
C GLN A 46 -0.03 -11.35 -7.32
N LYS A 47 -1.03 -11.89 -6.62
CA LYS A 47 -2.42 -11.83 -7.06
C LYS A 47 -3.09 -10.58 -6.50
N MET A 48 -3.66 -9.75 -7.38
CA MET A 48 -4.45 -8.57 -7.04
C MET A 48 -5.66 -8.48 -7.98
N TYR A 49 -6.85 -8.23 -7.44
CA TYR A 49 -8.10 -8.18 -8.19
C TYR A 49 -8.30 -9.43 -9.08
N SER A 50 -8.03 -10.59 -8.50
CA SER A 50 -8.07 -11.90 -9.14
C SER A 50 -7.11 -12.10 -10.32
N LYS A 51 -6.14 -11.20 -10.53
CA LYS A 51 -5.14 -11.29 -11.59
C LYS A 51 -3.73 -11.33 -11.02
N ILE A 52 -2.88 -12.15 -11.62
CA ILE A 52 -1.44 -12.13 -11.31
C ILE A 52 -0.85 -10.88 -11.97
N ILE A 53 -0.29 -9.99 -11.16
CA ILE A 53 0.38 -8.79 -11.66
C ILE A 53 1.81 -9.13 -12.07
N ARG A 54 2.23 -8.63 -13.22
CA ARG A 54 3.61 -8.72 -13.69
C ARG A 54 4.27 -7.35 -13.52
N VAL A 55 5.36 -7.31 -12.73
CA VAL A 55 6.12 -6.10 -12.46
C VAL A 55 7.53 -6.29 -13.01
N THR A 56 7.96 -5.38 -13.87
CA THR A 56 9.28 -5.42 -14.51
C THR A 56 9.87 -4.02 -14.58
N MET A 57 11.20 -3.90 -14.58
CA MET A 57 11.85 -2.62 -14.83
C MET A 57 11.51 -2.07 -16.21
N SER A 58 11.16 -0.79 -16.25
CA SER A 58 10.87 -0.07 -17.49
C SER A 58 12.15 0.30 -18.22
N LYS A 59 12.09 0.39 -19.55
CA LYS A 59 13.14 1.00 -20.38
C LYS A 59 13.10 2.53 -20.32
N HIS A 60 11.99 3.11 -19.87
CA HIS A 60 11.83 4.55 -19.71
C HIS A 60 12.36 4.99 -18.34
N GLN A 61 13.28 5.95 -18.33
CA GLN A 61 13.81 6.51 -17.07
C GLN A 61 12.78 7.36 -16.34
N THR A 62 11.88 8.05 -17.05
CA THR A 62 10.86 8.93 -16.48
C THR A 62 9.49 8.69 -17.09
N VAL A 63 8.45 8.88 -16.27
CA VAL A 63 7.06 8.93 -16.74
C VAL A 63 6.78 10.35 -17.21
N GLN A 64 6.46 10.48 -18.49
CA GLN A 64 6.09 11.76 -19.10
C GLN A 64 4.68 12.18 -18.69
N LEU A 65 4.56 13.41 -18.20
CA LEU A 65 3.29 14.05 -17.94
C LEU A 65 2.60 14.46 -19.26
N PRO A 66 1.27 14.61 -19.25
CA PRO A 66 0.56 15.23 -20.36
C PRO A 66 1.11 16.63 -20.63
N ARG A 67 1.10 17.06 -21.90
CA ARG A 67 1.41 18.47 -22.23
C ARG A 67 0.22 19.33 -21.82
N ASP A 68 0.48 20.57 -21.44
CA ASP A 68 -0.56 21.53 -21.11
C ASP A 68 -1.59 21.65 -22.26
N GLY A 69 -2.87 21.57 -21.91
CA GLY A 69 -3.99 21.64 -22.86
C GLY A 69 -4.41 20.32 -23.51
N LEU A 70 -3.76 19.19 -23.22
CA LEU A 70 -4.22 17.87 -23.64
C LEU A 70 -4.95 17.15 -22.50
N ASP A 71 -6.21 16.77 -22.75
CA ASP A 71 -6.94 15.88 -21.84
C ASP A 71 -6.36 14.47 -21.93
N ASP A 72 -5.73 14.01 -20.85
CA ASP A 72 -5.19 12.66 -20.73
C ASP A 72 -6.21 11.67 -20.13
N GLN A 73 -7.47 12.10 -19.97
CA GLN A 73 -8.56 11.35 -19.35
C GLN A 73 -8.25 10.91 -17.90
N GLY A 74 -7.34 11.62 -17.22
CA GLY A 74 -6.89 11.27 -15.88
C GLY A 74 -6.06 9.99 -15.81
N LEU A 75 -5.47 9.55 -16.93
CA LEU A 75 -4.62 8.35 -17.00
C LEU A 75 -3.24 8.57 -16.39
N THR A 76 -2.79 9.81 -16.25
CA THR A 76 -1.53 10.19 -15.62
C THR A 76 -1.77 10.95 -14.32
N LYS A 77 -1.05 10.56 -13.27
CA LYS A 77 -1.10 11.25 -11.97
C LYS A 77 0.31 11.56 -11.49
N ASP A 78 0.52 12.81 -11.07
CA ASP A 78 1.74 13.25 -10.39
C ASP A 78 1.55 13.26 -8.88
N PHE A 79 2.43 12.55 -8.18
CA PHE A 79 2.47 12.40 -6.74
C PHE A 79 3.78 12.92 -6.14
N THR A 80 4.66 13.57 -6.91
CA THR A 80 5.98 14.05 -6.48
C THR A 80 5.94 14.79 -5.13
N ASN A 81 4.89 15.59 -4.91
CA ASN A 81 4.67 16.38 -3.70
C ASN A 81 3.63 15.78 -2.74
N SER A 82 3.34 14.48 -2.83
CA SER A 82 2.35 13.84 -1.98
C SER A 82 2.77 13.94 -0.50
N PRO A 83 1.87 14.44 0.39
CA PRO A 83 2.14 14.49 1.83
C PRO A 83 2.14 13.10 2.47
N LEU A 84 1.67 12.09 1.73
CA LEU A 84 1.56 10.70 2.15
C LEU A 84 2.84 9.88 1.84
N HIS A 85 3.89 10.52 1.33
CA HIS A 85 5.19 9.89 1.14
C HIS A 85 5.80 9.44 2.47
N ARG A 86 6.15 8.16 2.54
CA ARG A 86 6.61 7.49 3.77
C ARG A 86 8.13 7.46 3.87
N PHE A 87 8.85 7.65 2.77
CA PHE A 87 10.28 7.36 2.70
C PHE A 87 11.16 8.61 2.54
N LYS A 88 10.55 9.80 2.38
CA LYS A 88 11.26 11.10 2.29
C LYS A 88 12.09 11.51 3.51
N LYS A 89 11.83 10.98 4.73
CA LYS A 89 12.54 11.40 5.95
C LYS A 89 13.81 10.56 6.17
N PRO A 90 15.02 11.16 6.15
CA PRO A 90 16.26 10.47 6.53
C PRO A 90 16.15 9.88 7.95
N GLY A 91 16.63 8.65 8.14
CA GLY A 91 16.55 7.94 9.43
C GLY A 91 15.16 7.35 9.76
N SER A 92 14.19 7.45 8.84
CA SER A 92 12.87 6.81 9.00
C SER A 92 12.99 5.30 9.09
N LYS A 93 12.39 4.72 10.14
CA LYS A 93 12.28 3.25 10.30
C LYS A 93 11.34 2.61 9.26
N ASN A 94 10.70 3.40 8.39
CA ASN A 94 9.75 2.86 7.40
C ASN A 94 10.40 1.85 6.46
N PHE A 95 11.65 2.06 6.04
CA PHE A 95 12.39 1.08 5.22
C PHE A 95 12.67 -0.24 5.97
N GLN A 96 12.82 -0.19 7.29
CA GLN A 96 13.03 -1.39 8.12
C GLN A 96 11.75 -2.20 8.33
N ASN A 97 10.59 -1.60 8.03
CA ASN A 97 9.26 -2.20 8.20
C ASN A 97 8.62 -2.59 6.86
N ILE A 98 9.40 -2.63 5.77
CA ILE A 98 8.93 -3.17 4.49
C ILE A 98 9.11 -4.68 4.54
N PHE A 99 7.99 -5.39 4.52
CA PHE A 99 7.96 -6.85 4.53
C PHE A 99 7.29 -7.38 3.26
N PRO A 100 7.63 -8.62 2.85
CA PRO A 100 6.89 -9.31 1.79
C PRO A 100 5.38 -9.35 2.10
N PRO A 101 4.52 -9.38 1.07
CA PRO A 101 3.09 -9.58 1.29
C PRO A 101 2.83 -10.84 2.12
N SER A 102 1.99 -10.71 3.14
CA SER A 102 1.53 -11.81 3.98
C SER A 102 0.06 -11.60 4.33
N ALA A 103 -0.63 -12.68 4.73
CA ALA A 103 -2.02 -12.57 5.17
C ALA A 103 -2.15 -11.86 6.53
N THR A 104 -1.05 -11.73 7.29
CA THR A 104 -1.02 -11.08 8.60
C THR A 104 -0.50 -9.66 8.48
N LEU A 105 -1.28 -8.71 8.97
CA LEU A 105 -0.94 -7.29 9.04
C LEU A 105 -0.59 -6.91 10.47
N HIS A 106 0.41 -6.04 10.59
CA HIS A 106 0.75 -5.34 11.82
C HIS A 106 0.11 -3.95 11.81
N LEU A 107 -0.63 -3.65 12.87
CA LEU A 107 -1.31 -2.39 13.10
C LEU A 107 -0.56 -1.61 14.17
N SER A 108 -0.41 -0.30 13.98
CA SER A 108 0.12 0.59 15.01
C SER A 108 -0.52 1.97 14.98
N ASN A 109 -0.27 2.73 16.04
CA ASN A 109 -0.92 4.03 16.28
C ASN A 109 -2.43 3.88 16.50
N ILE A 110 -2.84 2.81 17.19
CA ILE A 110 -4.23 2.54 17.56
C ILE A 110 -4.57 3.40 18.79
N PRO A 111 -5.64 4.23 18.75
CA PRO A 111 -6.14 4.95 19.92
C PRO A 111 -6.64 4.00 21.03
N GLN A 112 -6.58 4.42 22.29
CA GLN A 112 -6.97 3.56 23.44
C GLN A 112 -8.46 3.23 23.50
N ASP A 113 -9.30 4.07 22.88
CA ASP A 113 -10.74 3.91 22.80
C ASP A 113 -11.21 2.96 21.69
N ILE A 114 -10.31 2.55 20.79
CA ILE A 114 -10.61 1.60 19.71
C ILE A 114 -10.46 0.17 20.22
N THR A 115 -11.53 -0.62 20.02
CA THR A 115 -11.59 -2.02 20.44
C THR A 115 -11.17 -2.99 19.32
N GLU A 116 -10.99 -4.25 19.69
CA GLU A 116 -10.76 -5.35 18.74
C GLU A 116 -11.94 -5.50 17.76
N GLU A 117 -13.18 -5.30 18.23
CA GLU A 117 -14.37 -5.40 17.40
C GLU A 117 -14.44 -4.27 16.37
N ASP A 118 -14.10 -3.03 16.77
CA ASP A 118 -14.04 -1.89 15.85
C ASP A 118 -13.06 -2.14 14.71
N LEU A 119 -11.88 -2.70 15.04
CA LEU A 119 -10.87 -3.05 14.03
C LEU A 119 -11.33 -4.22 13.16
N ARG A 120 -11.97 -5.24 13.72
CA ARG A 120 -12.52 -6.34 12.92
C ARG A 120 -13.55 -5.85 11.92
N VAL A 121 -14.48 -5.00 12.36
CA VAL A 121 -15.51 -4.40 11.50
C VAL A 121 -14.86 -3.53 10.43
N LEU A 122 -13.90 -2.68 10.81
CA LEU A 122 -13.17 -1.82 9.86
C LEU A 122 -12.50 -2.64 8.75
N PHE A 123 -11.76 -3.70 9.09
CA PHE A 123 -11.09 -4.55 8.11
C PHE A 123 -12.08 -5.37 7.27
N SER A 124 -13.19 -5.80 7.85
CA SER A 124 -14.25 -6.49 7.13
C SER A 124 -14.94 -5.59 6.10
N ASN A 125 -15.20 -4.33 6.47
CA ASN A 125 -15.78 -3.33 5.58
C ASN A 125 -14.85 -2.93 4.42
N SER A 126 -13.53 -3.11 4.58
CA SER A 126 -12.54 -2.96 3.50
C SER A 126 -12.35 -4.23 2.66
N GLY A 127 -13.24 -5.22 2.79
CA GLY A 127 -13.24 -6.44 2.00
C GLY A 127 -12.34 -7.56 2.51
N GLY A 128 -11.82 -7.44 3.74
CA GLY A 128 -11.05 -8.51 4.38
C GLY A 128 -11.95 -9.52 5.10
N THR A 129 -11.53 -10.78 5.17
CA THR A 129 -12.17 -11.77 6.07
C THR A 129 -11.22 -12.07 7.22
N VAL A 130 -11.51 -11.53 8.41
CA VAL A 130 -10.62 -11.63 9.58
C VAL A 130 -10.63 -13.05 10.16
N LYS A 131 -9.48 -13.74 10.12
CA LYS A 131 -9.26 -15.06 10.74
C LYS A 131 -8.70 -15.01 12.14
N GLY A 132 -7.89 -13.99 12.43
CA GLY A 132 -7.17 -13.88 13.68
C GLY A 132 -6.92 -12.43 14.05
N PHE A 133 -6.88 -12.16 15.35
CA PHE A 133 -6.55 -10.85 15.89
C PHE A 133 -5.82 -11.03 17.22
N LYS A 134 -4.86 -10.14 17.50
CA LYS A 134 -4.15 -10.12 18.77
C LYS A 134 -3.64 -8.71 19.08
N PHE A 135 -4.10 -8.13 20.19
CA PHE A 135 -3.48 -6.93 20.74
C PHE A 135 -2.10 -7.22 21.35
N PHE A 136 -1.21 -6.23 21.28
CA PHE A 136 -0.01 -6.19 22.12
C PHE A 136 -0.34 -5.59 23.49
N GLN A 137 0.58 -5.74 24.45
CA GLN A 137 0.34 -5.40 25.86
C GLN A 137 -0.16 -3.97 26.11
N ASP A 138 0.26 -2.98 25.31
CA ASP A 138 -0.12 -1.57 25.49
C ASP A 138 -1.35 -1.14 24.66
N HIS A 139 -1.94 -2.07 23.89
CA HIS A 139 -3.08 -1.86 22.99
C HIS A 139 -2.87 -0.78 21.91
N LYS A 140 -1.65 -0.23 21.76
CA LYS A 140 -1.30 0.73 20.70
C LYS A 140 -0.96 0.03 19.39
N MET A 141 -0.76 -1.29 19.46
CA MET A 141 -0.41 -2.15 18.34
C MET A 141 -1.23 -3.43 18.39
N ALA A 142 -1.45 -4.02 17.21
CA ALA A 142 -2.12 -5.31 17.07
C ALA A 142 -1.58 -6.08 15.86
N LEU A 143 -1.78 -7.40 15.87
CA LEU A 143 -1.73 -8.21 14.67
C LEU A 143 -3.17 -8.52 14.24
N ILE A 144 -3.44 -8.47 12.94
CA ILE A 144 -4.71 -8.91 12.36
C ILE A 144 -4.42 -9.77 11.13
N GLN A 145 -5.11 -10.90 11.01
CA GLN A 145 -4.88 -11.88 9.94
C GLN A 145 -6.11 -11.99 9.05
N MET A 146 -5.93 -11.78 7.75
CA MET A 146 -6.95 -12.00 6.72
C MET A 146 -6.97 -13.47 6.26
N THR A 147 -7.97 -13.86 5.48
CA THR A 147 -8.06 -15.21 4.93
C THR A 147 -7.06 -15.43 3.80
N THR A 148 -6.79 -14.39 3.01
CA THR A 148 -5.85 -14.44 1.88
C THR A 148 -4.84 -13.29 1.91
N ILE A 149 -3.71 -13.47 1.23
CA ILE A 149 -2.73 -12.40 1.01
C ILE A 149 -3.35 -11.27 0.18
N GLU A 150 -4.21 -11.61 -0.79
CA GLU A 150 -4.89 -10.63 -1.64
C GLU A 150 -5.77 -9.67 -0.82
N GLU A 151 -6.57 -10.20 0.10
CA GLU A 151 -7.34 -9.41 1.07
C GLU A 151 -6.43 -8.53 1.93
N ALA A 152 -5.33 -9.08 2.46
CA ALA A 152 -4.41 -8.32 3.29
C ALA A 152 -3.76 -7.15 2.52
N ILE A 153 -3.40 -7.35 1.25
CA ILE A 153 -2.91 -6.26 0.39
C ILE A 153 -4.01 -5.20 0.22
N GLN A 154 -5.24 -5.61 -0.06
CA GLN A 154 -6.37 -4.69 -0.23
C GLN A 154 -6.64 -3.87 1.04
N CYS A 155 -6.75 -4.52 2.20
CA CYS A 155 -6.96 -3.83 3.47
C CYS A 155 -5.80 -2.88 3.82
N LEU A 156 -4.56 -3.27 3.54
CA LEU A 156 -3.41 -2.38 3.77
C LEU A 156 -3.52 -1.13 2.90
N ILE A 157 -3.86 -1.28 1.62
CA ILE A 157 -4.07 -0.15 0.70
C ILE A 157 -5.11 0.82 1.23
N ASP A 158 -6.27 0.30 1.65
CA ASP A 158 -7.43 1.12 1.99
C ASP A 158 -7.30 1.75 3.38
N LEU A 159 -6.69 1.04 4.32
CA LEU A 159 -6.67 1.42 5.74
C LEU A 159 -5.36 2.07 6.19
N HIS A 160 -4.33 2.07 5.36
CA HIS A 160 -3.10 2.79 5.70
C HIS A 160 -3.33 4.30 5.71
N ASN A 161 -3.07 4.94 6.86
CA ASN A 161 -3.42 6.32 7.19
C ASN A 161 -4.93 6.59 7.30
N TYR A 162 -5.75 5.57 7.53
CA TYR A 162 -7.15 5.78 7.89
C TYR A 162 -7.25 6.61 9.17
N ASN A 163 -8.09 7.65 9.17
CA ASN A 163 -8.31 8.49 10.33
C ASN A 163 -9.28 7.80 11.30
N THR A 164 -8.76 7.31 12.42
CA THR A 164 -9.54 6.63 13.47
C THR A 164 -10.17 7.60 14.48
N GLY A 165 -10.13 8.91 14.21
CA GLY A 165 -10.62 9.95 15.12
C GLY A 165 -9.49 10.72 15.80
N ASN A 166 -9.77 11.92 16.30
CA ASN A 166 -8.83 12.77 17.06
C ASN A 166 -7.45 12.94 16.40
N ASN A 167 -7.42 13.07 15.07
CA ASN A 167 -6.19 13.18 14.26
C ASN A 167 -5.23 11.97 14.36
N HIS A 168 -5.71 10.82 14.86
CA HIS A 168 -4.97 9.57 14.87
C HIS A 168 -5.13 8.86 13.53
N HIS A 169 -4.00 8.48 12.94
CA HIS A 169 -3.95 7.83 11.64
C HIS A 169 -3.39 6.42 11.80
N LEU A 170 -4.21 5.42 11.50
CA LEU A 170 -3.82 4.02 11.58
C LEU A 170 -2.61 3.75 10.68
N LYS A 171 -1.62 3.04 11.20
CA LYS A 171 -0.48 2.55 10.43
C LYS A 171 -0.63 1.05 10.23
N VAL A 172 -0.40 0.62 9.00
CA VAL A 172 -0.59 -0.76 8.56
C VAL A 172 0.65 -1.16 7.76
N SER A 173 1.18 -2.34 8.06
CA SER A 173 2.28 -2.99 7.35
C SER A 173 2.08 -4.49 7.34
N PHE A 174 2.72 -5.21 6.42
CA PHE A 174 2.76 -6.67 6.51
C PHE A 174 3.53 -7.11 7.77
N SER A 175 3.22 -8.30 8.27
CA SER A 175 3.91 -8.90 9.41
C SER A 175 4.54 -10.23 9.00
N LYS A 176 5.72 -10.52 9.56
CA LYS A 176 6.33 -11.86 9.51
C LYS A 176 5.75 -12.78 10.59
N SER A 177 5.15 -12.22 11.63
CA SER A 177 4.56 -12.99 12.72
C SER A 177 3.21 -13.56 12.30
N THR A 178 2.94 -14.78 12.76
CA THR A 178 1.63 -15.42 12.67
C THR A 178 0.89 -15.27 13.99
N ILE A 179 -0.44 -15.37 13.94
CA ILE A 179 -1.33 -15.41 15.10
C ILE A 179 -1.93 -16.81 15.17
#